data_AF-A0A956C5B0-F1
#
_entry.id   AF-A0A956C5B0-F1
#
_cell.length_a   1.000
_cell.length_b   1.000
_cell.length_c   1.000
_cell.angle_alpha   90.00
_cell.angle_beta   90.00
_cell.angle_gamma   90.00
#
_symmetry.space_group_name_H-M   'P 1'
#
loop_
_entity.id
_entity.type
_entity.pdbx_description
1 polymer ?
#
loop_
_entity_poly.entity_id
_entity_poly.type
_entity_poly.pdbx_seq_one_letter_code
_entity_poly.pdbx_strand_id
1 'polypeptide(L)'
;AVKSRWMSVPAGKKIRVGADGDWELPIGTVLVKSFALGGAPVETRLFVRHTDGVWAGYSYEWNAQGTDATLLEGGKTKVVGGQTWTFPSRGQCRGCHTEAAGASLGPETAQLDRDFTYPGGVTENQLTHLARLGLFDPATPLPSPAARTPLPVPGDATTGTLEARARSYLHANCSFCHRPGGPGRSSADMRFSRTFGDTGLCDVAPEAGDLGVVGARLVAPGSPSRSLVSLRMHATDGARMPALGTELVDPVGTSVVDGWIAGLTRCP
;
A
#
# COMPACT_ATOMS: atom_id res chain seq x y z
N ALA A 1 -12.35 -5.95 7.24
CA ALA A 1 -11.49 -6.19 8.43
C ALA A 1 -10.81 -4.89 8.84
N VAL A 2 -10.82 -4.59 10.14
CA VAL A 2 -10.03 -3.50 10.73
C VAL A 2 -8.57 -3.93 10.77
N LYS A 3 -7.65 -2.98 10.51
CA LYS A 3 -6.22 -3.24 10.41
C LYS A 3 -5.47 -2.36 11.40
N SER A 4 -4.68 -2.98 12.26
CA SER A 4 -3.76 -2.30 13.18
C SER A 4 -2.32 -2.57 12.77
N ARG A 5 -1.42 -1.61 12.99
CA ARG A 5 -0.02 -1.70 12.55
C ARG A 5 0.91 -1.25 13.65
N TRP A 6 2.07 -1.90 13.73
CA TRP A 6 3.16 -1.52 14.63
C TRP A 6 4.49 -1.66 13.90
N MET A 7 5.50 -1.00 14.45
CA MET A 7 6.88 -1.10 14.01
C MET A 7 7.75 -1.25 15.25
N SER A 8 8.59 -2.29 15.26
CA SER A 8 9.67 -2.46 16.24
C SER A 8 10.99 -2.12 15.56
N VAL A 9 11.69 -1.13 16.08
CA VAL A 9 13.04 -0.75 15.65
C VAL A 9 14.01 -1.15 16.75
N PRO A 10 15.11 -1.87 16.45
CA PRO A 10 16.07 -2.27 17.47
C PRO A 10 16.66 -1.08 18.22
N ALA A 11 16.88 -1.26 19.53
CA ALA A 11 17.43 -0.24 20.40
C ALA A 11 18.77 0.31 19.84
N GLY A 12 18.91 1.63 19.84
CA GLY A 12 20.10 2.33 19.34
C GLY A 12 20.26 2.37 17.82
N LYS A 13 19.42 1.68 17.04
CA LYS A 13 19.41 1.77 15.57
C LYS A 13 18.51 2.91 15.10
N LYS A 14 18.76 3.37 13.87
CA LYS A 14 18.09 4.53 13.28
C LYS A 14 17.54 4.21 11.89
N ILE A 15 16.42 4.83 11.56
CA ILE A 15 15.79 4.84 10.25
C ILE A 15 16.46 5.90 9.40
N ARG A 16 16.89 5.54 8.18
CA ARG A 16 17.37 6.52 7.21
C ARG A 16 16.23 6.91 6.27
N VAL A 17 16.14 8.21 5.96
CA VAL A 17 15.15 8.74 5.03
C VAL A 17 15.82 8.88 3.66
N GLY A 18 15.32 8.15 2.67
CA GLY A 18 15.76 8.24 1.29
C GLY A 18 15.38 9.56 0.63
N ALA A 19 16.04 9.89 -0.49
CA ALA A 19 15.78 11.13 -1.22
C ALA A 19 14.35 11.20 -1.82
N ASP A 20 13.74 10.04 -2.06
CA ASP A 20 12.35 9.88 -2.49
C ASP A 20 11.35 9.82 -1.33
N GLY A 21 11.82 9.91 -0.08
CA GLY A 21 11.00 9.88 1.13
C GLY A 21 10.71 8.48 1.68
N ASP A 22 11.14 7.43 0.98
CA ASP A 22 11.08 6.04 1.44
C ASP A 22 12.03 5.82 2.63
N TRP A 23 11.68 4.90 3.52
CA TRP A 23 12.46 4.63 4.73
C TRP A 23 13.33 3.39 4.57
N GLU A 24 14.63 3.54 4.84
CA GLU A 24 15.49 2.41 5.07
C GLU A 24 15.46 2.05 6.56
N LEU A 25 14.70 1.00 6.88
CA LEU A 25 14.56 0.48 8.24
C LEU A 25 15.75 -0.41 8.60
N PRO A 26 16.39 -0.26 9.78
CA PRO A 26 17.61 -0.97 10.11
C PRO A 26 17.43 -2.49 10.25
N ILE A 27 18.53 -3.23 10.13
CA ILE A 27 18.59 -4.67 10.43
C ILE A 27 17.98 -4.94 11.81
N GLY A 28 17.12 -5.95 11.90
CA GLY A 28 16.37 -6.33 13.10
C GLY A 28 14.99 -5.66 13.22
N THR A 29 14.60 -4.76 12.31
CA THR A 29 13.26 -4.18 12.32
C THR A 29 12.19 -5.24 12.06
N VAL A 30 11.08 -5.13 12.80
CA VAL A 30 9.86 -5.92 12.58
C VAL A 30 8.69 -4.98 12.32
N LEU A 31 8.07 -5.12 11.15
CA LEU A 31 6.79 -4.49 10.84
C LEU A 31 5.66 -5.48 11.14
N VAL A 32 4.63 -5.01 11.83
CA VAL A 32 3.50 -5.83 12.27
C VAL A 32 2.22 -5.29 11.67
N LYS A 33 1.39 -6.18 11.15
CA LYS A 33 0.04 -5.84 10.70
C LYS A 33 -0.94 -6.89 11.21
N SER A 34 -1.88 -6.49 12.04
CA SER A 34 -2.93 -7.37 12.54
C SER A 34 -4.27 -7.02 11.92
N PHE A 35 -5.07 -8.05 11.65
CA PHE A 35 -6.37 -7.96 11.02
C PHE A 35 -7.43 -8.51 11.95
N ALA A 36 -8.49 -7.73 12.17
CA ALA A 36 -9.65 -8.14 12.96
C ALA A 36 -10.94 -8.05 12.13
N LEU A 37 -11.84 -9.01 12.33
CA LEU A 37 -13.17 -9.04 11.71
C LEU A 37 -14.23 -9.13 12.80
N GLY A 38 -15.20 -8.22 12.80
CA GLY A 38 -16.22 -8.16 13.86
C GLY A 38 -15.65 -7.96 15.26
N GLY A 39 -14.45 -7.37 15.38
CA GLY A 39 -13.74 -7.19 16.65
C GLY A 39 -12.83 -8.35 17.06
N ALA A 40 -12.94 -9.53 16.43
CA ALA A 40 -12.09 -10.68 16.72
C ALA A 40 -10.82 -10.68 15.85
N PRO A 41 -9.62 -10.96 16.39
CA PRO A 41 -8.41 -11.08 15.60
C PRO A 41 -8.46 -12.33 14.71
N VAL A 42 -7.96 -12.20 13.48
CA VAL A 42 -7.98 -13.28 12.46
C VAL A 42 -6.57 -13.62 12.03
N GLU A 43 -5.75 -12.60 11.78
CA GLU A 43 -4.41 -12.75 11.23
C GLU A 43 -3.46 -11.71 11.81
N THR A 44 -2.23 -12.12 12.10
CA THR A 44 -1.11 -11.20 12.30
C THR A 44 -0.02 -11.50 11.28
N ARG A 45 0.42 -10.49 10.54
CA ARG A 45 1.58 -10.59 9.64
C ARG A 45 2.77 -9.88 10.27
N LEU A 46 3.91 -10.54 10.23
CA LEU A 46 5.21 -9.94 10.51
C LEU A 46 5.98 -9.81 9.20
N PHE A 47 6.68 -8.70 9.04
CA PHE A 47 7.70 -8.54 8.01
C PHE A 47 9.00 -8.14 8.70
N VAL A 48 9.98 -9.03 8.65
CA VAL A 48 11.18 -9.00 9.50
C VAL A 48 12.39 -8.75 8.64
N ARG A 49 13.20 -7.73 8.98
CA ARG A 49 14.54 -7.54 8.41
C ARG A 49 15.53 -8.36 9.24
N HIS A 50 15.97 -9.48 8.71
CA HIS A 50 16.88 -10.39 9.39
C HIS A 50 18.28 -9.80 9.56
N THR A 51 19.10 -10.48 10.35
CA THR A 51 20.49 -10.09 10.67
C THR A 51 21.41 -10.07 9.45
N ASP A 52 21.07 -10.81 8.40
CA ASP A 52 21.73 -10.80 7.10
C ASP A 52 21.26 -9.66 6.17
N GLY A 53 20.31 -8.85 6.62
CA GLY A 53 19.71 -7.75 5.85
C GLY A 53 18.53 -8.14 4.98
N VAL A 54 18.22 -9.43 4.87
CA VAL A 54 17.12 -9.95 4.03
C VAL A 54 15.79 -9.80 4.73
N TRP A 55 14.75 -9.42 3.97
CA TRP A 55 13.39 -9.35 4.49
C TRP A 55 12.59 -10.62 4.25
N ALA A 56 11.88 -11.10 5.28
CA ALA A 56 10.93 -12.22 5.17
C ALA A 56 9.57 -11.89 5.81
N GLY A 57 8.51 -12.38 5.18
CA GLY A 57 7.13 -12.27 5.66
C GLY A 57 6.66 -13.53 6.37
N TYR A 58 5.87 -13.37 7.42
CA TYR A 58 5.33 -14.42 8.26
C TYR A 58 3.85 -14.17 8.50
N SER A 59 3.01 -15.18 8.30
CA SER A 59 1.57 -15.09 8.51
C SER A 59 1.19 -15.98 9.70
N TYR A 60 0.52 -15.40 10.68
CA TYR A 60 0.02 -16.07 11.87
C TYR A 60 -1.50 -16.12 11.83
N GLU A 61 -2.07 -17.30 12.09
CA GLU A 61 -3.51 -17.51 12.20
C GLU A 61 -3.91 -17.52 13.67
N TRP A 62 -4.84 -16.64 14.04
CA TRP A 62 -5.40 -16.63 15.40
C TRP A 62 -6.33 -17.82 15.62
N ASN A 63 -6.31 -18.37 16.84
CA ASN A 63 -7.29 -19.37 17.27
C ASN A 63 -8.69 -18.74 17.38
N ALA A 64 -9.73 -19.58 17.45
CA ALA A 64 -11.12 -19.11 17.49
C ALA A 64 -11.44 -18.27 18.73
N GLN A 65 -10.69 -18.47 19.82
CA GLN A 65 -10.83 -17.75 21.08
C GLN A 65 -10.15 -16.37 21.06
N GLY A 66 -9.30 -16.08 20.05
CA GLY A 66 -8.53 -14.84 19.96
C GLY A 66 -7.44 -14.70 21.03
N THR A 67 -6.97 -15.80 21.61
CA THR A 67 -6.00 -15.79 22.72
C THR A 67 -4.56 -16.04 22.27
N ASP A 68 -4.37 -16.73 21.15
CA ASP A 68 -3.05 -17.06 20.61
C ASP A 68 -3.10 -17.19 19.09
N ALA A 69 -1.94 -17.06 18.45
CA ALA A 69 -1.78 -17.16 17.00
C ALA A 69 -0.64 -18.10 16.60
N THR A 70 -0.93 -19.04 15.71
CA THR A 70 0.04 -20.03 15.22
C THR A 70 0.66 -19.58 13.91
N LEU A 71 1.98 -19.66 13.81
CA LEU A 71 2.71 -19.41 12.56
C LEU A 71 2.31 -20.46 11.51
N LEU A 72 1.98 -20.01 10.31
CA LEU A 72 1.73 -20.89 9.18
C LEU A 72 3.03 -21.23 8.45
N GLU A 73 3.20 -22.51 8.10
CA GLU A 73 4.36 -22.99 7.32
C GLU A 73 4.28 -22.57 5.84
N GLY A 74 3.07 -22.43 5.31
CA GLY A 74 2.79 -22.05 3.92
C GLY A 74 1.63 -21.07 3.80
N GLY A 75 1.18 -20.85 2.56
CA GLY A 75 -0.03 -20.07 2.30
C GLY A 75 -1.27 -20.89 2.69
N LYS A 76 -2.33 -20.21 3.12
CA LYS A 76 -3.60 -20.86 3.52
C LYS A 76 -4.77 -20.02 3.05
N THR A 77 -5.83 -20.69 2.60
CA THR A 77 -7.12 -20.05 2.33
C THR A 77 -8.21 -20.74 3.14
N LYS A 78 -9.08 -19.96 3.80
CA LYS A 78 -10.26 -20.46 4.50
C LYS A 78 -11.38 -19.42 4.47
N VAL A 79 -12.59 -19.81 4.84
CA VAL A 79 -13.69 -18.86 5.04
C VAL A 79 -13.64 -18.32 6.48
N VAL A 80 -13.70 -17.00 6.65
CA VAL A 80 -13.77 -16.31 7.94
C VAL A 80 -14.90 -15.30 7.89
N GLY A 81 -15.92 -15.47 8.73
CA GLY A 81 -17.07 -14.54 8.76
C GLY A 81 -17.79 -14.42 7.40
N GLY A 82 -17.90 -15.53 6.65
CA GLY A 82 -18.59 -15.58 5.36
C GLY A 82 -17.80 -15.09 4.14
N GLN A 83 -16.55 -14.63 4.32
CA GLN A 83 -15.67 -14.23 3.22
C GLN A 83 -14.46 -15.16 3.11
N THR A 84 -13.97 -15.36 1.90
CA THR A 84 -12.66 -15.97 1.66
C THR A 84 -11.58 -15.15 2.36
N TRP A 85 -10.67 -15.81 3.05
CA TRP A 85 -9.52 -15.21 3.71
C TRP A 85 -8.25 -15.91 3.26
N THR A 86 -7.34 -15.15 2.66
CA THR A 86 -6.08 -15.66 2.15
C THR A 86 -4.91 -15.18 3.01
N PHE A 87 -4.27 -16.12 3.70
CA PHE A 87 -3.00 -15.95 4.41
C PHE A 87 -1.86 -16.17 3.41
N PRO A 88 -1.04 -15.15 3.09
CA PRO A 88 0.03 -15.29 2.13
C PRO A 88 1.16 -16.17 2.69
N SER A 89 1.72 -17.02 1.82
CA SER A 89 2.98 -17.71 2.10
C SER A 89 4.15 -16.73 2.14
N ARG A 90 5.29 -17.18 2.67
CA ARG A 90 6.54 -16.37 2.67
C ARG A 90 6.94 -15.92 1.26
N GLY A 91 6.81 -16.81 0.27
CA GLY A 91 7.10 -16.51 -1.14
C GLY A 91 6.12 -15.52 -1.75
N GLN A 92 4.82 -15.64 -1.42
CA GLN A 92 3.80 -14.71 -1.89
C GLN A 92 4.00 -13.28 -1.37
N CYS A 93 4.53 -13.11 -0.14
CA CYS A 93 4.90 -11.79 0.38
C CYS A 93 5.90 -11.07 -0.55
N ARG A 94 6.87 -11.80 -1.13
CA ARG A 94 7.87 -11.24 -2.05
C ARG A 94 7.30 -10.82 -3.41
N GLY A 95 6.06 -11.18 -3.72
CA GLY A 95 5.37 -10.70 -4.91
C GLY A 95 5.14 -9.19 -4.93
N CYS A 96 4.97 -8.56 -3.75
CA CYS A 96 4.84 -7.11 -3.63
C CYS A 96 6.02 -6.47 -2.90
N HIS A 97 6.61 -7.17 -1.93
CA HIS A 97 7.74 -6.68 -1.13
C HIS A 97 9.08 -6.87 -1.86
N THR A 98 9.21 -6.22 -3.01
CA THR A 98 10.38 -6.32 -3.90
C THR A 98 11.46 -5.30 -3.53
N GLU A 99 12.68 -5.53 -4.01
CA GLU A 99 13.77 -4.56 -3.83
C GLU A 99 13.49 -3.24 -4.53
N ALA A 100 12.88 -3.28 -5.72
CA ALA A 100 12.46 -2.08 -6.45
C ALA A 100 11.49 -1.20 -5.65
N ALA A 101 10.66 -1.81 -4.79
CA ALA A 101 9.74 -1.14 -3.89
C ALA A 101 10.31 -0.87 -2.49
N GLY A 102 11.61 -1.04 -2.27
CA GLY A 102 12.27 -0.82 -0.97
C GLY A 102 12.02 -1.92 0.08
N ALA A 103 11.40 -3.03 -0.31
CA ALA A 103 10.92 -4.14 0.52
C ALA A 103 9.86 -3.77 1.58
N SER A 104 10.00 -2.70 2.35
CA SER A 104 8.97 -2.23 3.29
C SER A 104 7.93 -1.39 2.60
N LEU A 105 6.66 -1.82 2.63
CA LEU A 105 5.57 -1.13 1.96
C LEU A 105 4.76 -0.31 2.98
N GLY A 106 4.72 1.01 2.81
CA GLY A 106 3.91 1.92 3.62
C GLY A 106 4.67 2.83 4.59
N PRO A 107 5.75 2.38 5.27
CA PRO A 107 6.67 3.25 6.00
C PRO A 107 7.40 4.22 5.05
N GLU A 108 6.74 5.34 4.78
CA GLU A 108 7.16 6.38 3.86
C GLU A 108 6.75 7.74 4.45
N THR A 109 7.61 8.75 4.28
CA THR A 109 7.41 10.07 4.86
C THR A 109 6.06 10.67 4.48
N ALA A 110 5.70 10.70 3.18
CA ALA A 110 4.44 11.27 2.72
C ALA A 110 3.21 10.47 3.20
N GLN A 111 3.33 9.16 3.40
CA GLN A 111 2.24 8.34 3.94
C GLN A 111 2.04 8.57 5.43
N LEU A 112 3.11 8.71 6.21
CA LEU A 112 3.01 8.87 7.66
C LEU A 112 2.86 10.32 8.11
N ASP A 113 2.99 11.31 7.23
CA ASP A 113 2.79 12.72 7.56
C ASP A 113 1.30 13.07 7.77
N ARG A 114 0.75 12.58 8.88
CA ARG A 114 -0.62 12.83 9.29
C ARG A 114 -0.74 12.68 10.80
N ASP A 115 -1.75 13.32 11.35
CA ASP A 115 -2.09 13.20 12.75
C ASP A 115 -2.64 11.80 13.07
N PHE A 116 -2.26 11.30 14.23
CA PHE A 116 -2.72 10.03 14.78
C PHE A 116 -3.08 10.22 16.25
N THR A 117 -4.23 9.68 16.64
CA THR A 117 -4.65 9.67 18.05
C THR A 117 -4.09 8.43 18.73
N TYR A 118 -3.11 8.65 19.60
CA TYR A 118 -2.44 7.61 20.38
C TYR A 118 -3.31 7.12 21.56
N PRO A 119 -3.01 5.93 22.11
CA PRO A 119 -3.60 5.50 23.37
C PRO A 119 -3.46 6.60 24.45
N GLY A 120 -4.56 6.92 25.14
CA GLY A 120 -4.63 8.05 26.07
C GLY A 120 -5.23 9.33 25.47
N GLY A 121 -5.60 9.33 24.18
CA GLY A 121 -6.36 10.43 23.55
C GLY A 121 -5.51 11.59 23.03
N VAL A 122 -4.18 11.47 23.10
CA VAL A 122 -3.26 12.48 22.56
C VAL A 122 -3.20 12.35 21.04
N THR A 123 -3.46 13.43 20.32
CA THR A 123 -3.27 13.50 18.87
C THR A 123 -1.96 14.21 18.55
N GLU A 124 -1.09 13.55 17.78
CA GLU A 124 0.21 14.09 17.34
C GLU A 124 0.50 13.58 15.92
N ASN A 125 1.16 14.39 15.10
CA ASN A 125 1.67 13.94 13.81
C ASN A 125 2.64 12.76 13.98
N GLN A 126 2.44 11.66 13.24
CA GLN A 126 3.22 10.44 13.44
C GLN A 126 4.72 10.64 13.23
N LEU A 127 5.13 11.47 12.26
CA LEU A 127 6.54 11.75 12.02
C LEU A 127 7.18 12.52 13.18
N THR A 128 6.46 13.50 13.74
CA THR A 128 6.90 14.23 14.93
C THR A 128 7.06 13.30 16.12
N HIS A 129 6.08 12.41 16.34
CA HIS A 129 6.14 11.41 17.39
C HIS A 129 7.37 10.48 17.26
N LEU A 130 7.57 9.91 16.06
CA LEU A 130 8.69 9.00 15.79
C LEU A 130 10.05 9.72 15.88
N ALA A 131 10.13 10.99 15.49
CA ALA A 131 11.32 11.82 15.67
C ALA A 131 11.63 12.09 17.14
N ARG A 132 10.60 12.35 17.96
CA ARG A 132 10.75 12.54 19.42
C ARG A 132 11.20 11.26 20.13
N LEU A 133 10.81 10.09 19.62
CA LEU A 133 11.35 8.79 20.06
C LEU A 133 12.80 8.56 19.60
N GLY A 134 13.37 9.48 18.81
CA GLY A 134 14.74 9.41 18.32
C GLY A 134 14.93 8.30 17.28
N LEU A 135 13.92 7.94 16.50
CA LEU A 135 14.03 6.83 15.55
C LEU A 135 14.78 7.18 14.26
N PHE A 136 14.90 8.45 13.89
CA PHE A 136 15.55 8.86 12.63
C PHE A 136 17.04 9.15 12.79
N ASP A 137 17.79 8.81 11.74
CA ASP A 137 19.22 9.11 11.63
C ASP A 137 19.42 10.62 11.44
N PRO A 138 20.20 11.31 12.30
CA PRO A 138 20.46 12.74 12.16
C PRO A 138 21.21 13.10 10.86
N ALA A 139 21.89 12.14 10.21
CA ALA A 139 22.55 12.35 8.93
C ALA A 139 21.57 12.38 7.74
N THR A 140 20.36 11.82 7.91
CA THR A 140 19.27 11.88 6.93
C THR A 140 17.99 12.29 7.66
N PRO A 141 17.92 13.55 8.13
CA PRO A 141 16.80 13.99 8.94
C PRO A 141 15.52 14.01 8.11
N LEU A 142 14.38 13.86 8.78
CA LEU A 142 13.10 14.17 8.16
C LEU A 142 13.11 15.62 7.65
N PRO A 143 12.45 15.91 6.51
CA PRO A 143 12.18 17.28 6.11
C PRO A 143 11.46 18.04 7.23
N SER A 144 11.66 19.36 7.30
CA SER A 144 10.91 20.20 8.23
C SER A 144 9.41 20.09 7.93
N PRO A 145 8.51 20.26 8.92
CA PRO A 145 7.07 20.15 8.69
C PRO A 145 6.56 21.01 7.52
N ALA A 146 7.10 22.22 7.33
CA ALA A 146 6.73 23.11 6.23
C ALA A 146 7.22 22.63 4.85
N ALA A 147 8.21 21.75 4.78
CA ALA A 147 8.77 21.19 3.55
C ALA A 147 8.22 19.80 3.22
N ARG A 148 7.32 19.26 4.04
CA ARG A 148 6.68 17.96 3.77
C ARG A 148 5.46 18.13 2.88
N THR A 149 5.14 17.09 2.14
CA THR A 149 3.94 17.01 1.32
C THR A 149 3.24 15.68 1.63
N PRO A 150 2.21 15.70 2.48
CA PRO A 150 1.48 14.48 2.82
C PRO A 150 0.70 13.96 1.61
N LEU A 151 0.53 12.64 1.53
CA LEU A 151 -0.36 12.06 0.54
C LEU A 151 -1.82 12.40 0.87
N PRO A 152 -2.60 12.94 -0.09
CA PRO A 152 -4.02 13.18 0.11
C PRO A 152 -4.78 11.93 0.52
N VAL A 153 -5.80 12.07 1.36
CA VAL A 153 -6.65 10.98 1.81
C VAL A 153 -7.73 10.73 0.75
N PRO A 154 -7.81 9.52 0.16
CA PRO A 154 -8.75 9.21 -0.93
C PRO A 154 -10.20 9.65 -0.68
N GLY A 155 -10.70 9.40 0.54
CA GLY A 155 -12.08 9.70 0.94
C GLY A 155 -12.32 11.12 1.47
N ASP A 156 -11.32 12.00 1.50
CA ASP A 156 -11.44 13.34 2.09
C ASP A 156 -11.03 14.42 1.08
N ALA A 157 -12.03 15.09 0.51
CA ALA A 157 -11.85 16.13 -0.50
C ALA A 157 -11.09 17.37 0.00
N THR A 158 -10.96 17.57 1.32
CA THR A 158 -10.21 18.70 1.88
C THR A 158 -8.70 18.52 1.78
N THR A 159 -8.24 17.28 1.54
CA THR A 159 -6.80 16.93 1.55
C THR A 159 -6.12 17.05 0.18
N GLY A 160 -6.87 17.33 -0.88
CA GLY A 160 -6.30 17.52 -2.22
C GLY A 160 -7.31 17.41 -3.36
N THR A 161 -6.82 17.70 -4.57
CA THR A 161 -7.61 17.56 -5.81
C THR A 161 -8.06 16.11 -6.02
N LEU A 162 -9.08 15.91 -6.86
CA LEU A 162 -9.57 14.57 -7.19
C LEU A 162 -8.46 13.69 -7.78
N GLU A 163 -7.64 14.24 -8.68
CA GLU A 163 -6.47 13.56 -9.22
C GLU A 163 -5.48 13.19 -8.11
N ALA A 164 -5.09 14.13 -7.26
CA ALA A 164 -4.10 13.85 -6.22
C ALA A 164 -4.59 12.77 -5.23
N ARG A 165 -5.89 12.74 -4.90
CA ARG A 165 -6.50 11.68 -4.08
C ARG A 165 -6.52 10.32 -4.79
N ALA A 166 -6.87 10.28 -6.08
CA ALA A 166 -6.81 9.05 -6.88
C ALA A 166 -5.38 8.52 -7.02
N ARG A 167 -4.42 9.40 -7.29
CA ARG A 167 -3.00 9.10 -7.41
C ARG A 167 -2.39 8.63 -6.10
N SER A 168 -2.79 9.21 -4.98
CA SER A 168 -2.42 8.72 -3.64
C SER A 168 -2.90 7.28 -3.40
N TYR A 169 -4.14 6.97 -3.82
CA TYR A 169 -4.67 5.61 -3.73
C TYR A 169 -3.85 4.61 -4.57
N LEU A 170 -3.55 4.95 -5.83
CA LEU A 170 -2.73 4.12 -6.72
C LEU A 170 -1.30 3.97 -6.19
N HIS A 171 -0.73 5.02 -5.60
CA HIS A 171 0.59 4.93 -4.97
C HIS A 171 0.59 3.91 -3.84
N ALA A 172 -0.35 4.04 -2.89
CA ALA A 172 -0.40 3.23 -1.69
C ALA A 172 -0.82 1.76 -1.92
N ASN A 173 -1.39 1.42 -3.09
CA ASN A 173 -1.93 0.08 -3.36
C ASN A 173 -1.37 -0.59 -4.62
N CYS A 174 -0.79 0.16 -5.56
CA CYS A 174 -0.40 -0.34 -6.88
C CYS A 174 1.07 -0.07 -7.23
N SER A 175 1.65 1.04 -6.77
CA SER A 175 3.00 1.48 -7.18
C SER A 175 4.12 0.49 -6.82
N PHE A 176 3.93 -0.33 -5.78
CA PHE A 176 4.92 -1.35 -5.41
C PHE A 176 5.17 -2.36 -6.54
N CYS A 177 4.14 -2.63 -7.35
CA CYS A 177 4.22 -3.51 -8.51
C CYS A 177 4.39 -2.72 -9.82
N HIS A 178 3.66 -1.62 -9.96
CA HIS A 178 3.66 -0.75 -11.12
C HIS A 178 4.65 0.39 -10.92
N ARG A 179 5.94 0.06 -11.06
CA ARG A 179 7.09 0.98 -11.06
C ARG A 179 8.25 0.35 -11.84
N PRO A 180 9.27 1.11 -12.27
CA PRO A 180 10.48 0.55 -12.86
C PRO A 180 11.12 -0.52 -11.97
N GLY A 181 11.45 -1.67 -12.55
CA GLY A 181 11.99 -2.84 -11.83
C GLY A 181 10.97 -3.62 -10.99
N GLY A 182 9.70 -3.19 -10.97
CA GLY A 182 8.61 -3.91 -10.31
C GLY A 182 8.08 -5.09 -11.15
N PRO A 183 7.31 -5.99 -10.53
CA PRO A 183 6.74 -7.18 -11.18
C PRO A 183 5.51 -6.88 -12.07
N GLY A 184 5.09 -5.62 -12.19
CA GLY A 184 3.99 -5.21 -13.06
C GLY A 184 4.27 -5.56 -14.53
N ARG A 185 3.23 -5.98 -15.25
CA ARG A 185 3.31 -6.42 -16.65
C ARG A 185 3.17 -5.28 -17.68
N SER A 186 3.42 -4.06 -17.26
CA SER A 186 3.25 -2.83 -18.06
C SER A 186 4.36 -1.86 -17.69
N SER A 187 4.68 -0.93 -18.59
CA SER A 187 5.57 0.21 -18.29
C SER A 187 4.98 1.23 -17.31
N ALA A 188 3.76 1.00 -16.81
CA ALA A 188 3.08 1.89 -15.89
C ALA A 188 3.87 2.16 -14.60
N ASP A 189 4.00 3.44 -14.26
CA ASP A 189 4.60 3.90 -13.01
C ASP A 189 3.57 4.67 -12.18
N MET A 190 3.03 4.01 -11.16
CA MET A 190 1.93 4.54 -10.35
C MET A 190 2.42 5.27 -9.09
N ARG A 191 3.72 5.58 -8.98
CA ARG A 191 4.26 6.36 -7.86
C ARG A 191 3.67 7.77 -7.84
N PHE A 192 3.38 8.29 -6.65
CA PHE A 192 2.80 9.62 -6.48
C PHE A 192 3.73 10.75 -6.94
N SER A 193 5.05 10.53 -6.85
CA SER A 193 6.07 11.48 -7.29
C SER A 193 6.14 11.69 -8.80
N ARG A 194 5.43 10.88 -9.60
CA ARG A 194 5.37 11.02 -11.06
C ARG A 194 4.17 11.89 -11.45
N THR A 195 4.40 12.78 -12.41
CA THR A 195 3.30 13.48 -13.09
C THR A 195 2.41 12.47 -13.81
N PHE A 196 1.14 12.81 -14.07
CA PHE A 196 0.25 11.90 -14.80
C PHE A 196 0.80 11.54 -16.19
N GLY A 197 1.37 12.51 -16.92
CA GLY A 197 1.99 12.26 -18.23
C GLY A 197 3.15 11.25 -18.18
N ASP A 198 3.94 11.28 -17.10
CA ASP A 198 5.10 10.40 -16.94
C ASP A 198 4.77 8.97 -16.51
N THR A 199 3.50 8.65 -16.28
CA THR A 199 3.12 7.34 -15.73
C THR A 199 2.93 6.25 -16.76
N GLY A 200 2.82 6.59 -18.04
CA GLY A 200 2.47 5.62 -19.07
C GLY A 200 1.08 5.00 -18.86
N LEU A 201 0.14 5.72 -18.23
CA LEU A 201 -1.24 5.26 -18.01
C LEU A 201 -2.23 5.80 -19.04
N CYS A 202 -2.12 7.08 -19.39
CA CYS A 202 -3.16 7.76 -20.16
C CYS A 202 -3.19 7.32 -21.62
N ASP A 203 -4.34 6.82 -22.07
CA ASP A 203 -4.61 6.32 -23.42
C ASP A 203 -3.58 5.29 -23.93
N VAL A 204 -2.93 4.58 -23.02
CA VAL A 204 -1.99 3.49 -23.34
C VAL A 204 -2.76 2.19 -23.59
N ALA A 205 -2.49 1.54 -24.71
CA ALA A 205 -3.05 0.24 -25.03
C ALA A 205 -2.48 -0.84 -24.09
N PRO A 206 -3.31 -1.76 -23.58
CA PRO A 206 -2.84 -2.79 -22.65
C PRO A 206 -2.06 -3.90 -23.37
N GLU A 207 -0.93 -4.30 -22.79
CA GLU A 207 -0.09 -5.40 -23.30
C GLU A 207 -0.54 -6.78 -22.78
N ALA A 208 -1.18 -6.82 -21.61
CA ALA A 208 -1.56 -8.04 -20.90
C ALA A 208 -3.07 -8.34 -21.00
N GLY A 209 -3.63 -8.20 -22.20
CA GLY A 209 -5.06 -8.39 -22.49
C GLY A 209 -5.95 -7.22 -22.10
N ASP A 210 -7.14 -7.15 -22.71
CA ASP A 210 -8.09 -6.04 -22.65
C ASP A 210 -9.36 -6.36 -21.85
N LEU A 211 -9.42 -7.52 -21.19
CA LEU A 211 -10.61 -8.06 -20.51
C LEU A 211 -11.84 -8.19 -21.42
N GLY A 212 -11.64 -8.33 -22.73
CA GLY A 212 -12.72 -8.39 -23.72
C GLY A 212 -13.35 -7.02 -24.02
N VAL A 213 -12.75 -5.92 -23.55
CA VAL A 213 -13.26 -4.57 -23.77
C VAL A 213 -12.62 -3.97 -25.01
N VAL A 214 -13.44 -3.79 -26.06
CA VAL A 214 -13.01 -3.20 -27.33
C VAL A 214 -12.44 -1.79 -27.10
N GLY A 215 -11.20 -1.58 -27.55
CA GLY A 215 -10.53 -0.29 -27.41
C GLY A 215 -10.20 0.07 -25.96
N ALA A 216 -10.01 -0.92 -25.08
CA ALA A 216 -9.53 -0.70 -23.72
C ALA A 216 -8.21 0.07 -23.69
N ARG A 217 -8.03 0.84 -22.62
CA ARG A 217 -6.78 1.52 -22.27
C ARG A 217 -6.44 1.25 -20.82
N LEU A 218 -5.20 1.50 -20.41
CA LEU A 218 -4.86 1.47 -18.99
C LEU A 218 -5.71 2.51 -18.24
N VAL A 219 -5.72 3.75 -18.73
CA VAL A 219 -6.69 4.81 -18.38
C VAL A 219 -7.21 5.47 -19.65
N ALA A 220 -8.50 5.32 -19.94
CA ALA A 220 -9.20 6.00 -21.04
C ALA A 220 -9.87 7.28 -20.49
N PRO A 221 -9.47 8.49 -20.94
CA PRO A 221 -10.09 9.74 -20.50
C PRO A 221 -11.62 9.71 -20.64
N GLY A 222 -12.32 10.07 -19.57
CA GLY A 222 -13.78 10.16 -19.52
C GLY A 222 -14.51 8.82 -19.43
N SER A 223 -13.79 7.68 -19.46
CA SER A 223 -14.43 6.36 -19.56
C SER A 223 -13.82 5.34 -18.59
N PRO A 224 -14.30 5.29 -17.33
CA PRO A 224 -13.94 4.22 -16.39
C PRO A 224 -14.23 2.82 -16.95
N SER A 225 -15.33 2.64 -17.67
CA SER A 225 -15.72 1.37 -18.30
C SER A 225 -14.78 0.88 -19.42
N ARG A 226 -13.92 1.75 -19.97
CA ARG A 226 -12.85 1.39 -20.92
C ARG A 226 -11.45 1.43 -20.31
N SER A 227 -11.36 1.68 -19.01
CA SER A 227 -10.09 1.82 -18.27
C SER A 227 -9.80 0.56 -17.48
N LEU A 228 -8.74 -0.17 -17.86
CA LEU A 228 -8.37 -1.40 -17.18
C LEU A 228 -8.03 -1.19 -15.70
N VAL A 229 -7.48 -0.03 -15.32
CA VAL A 229 -7.25 0.27 -13.90
C VAL A 229 -8.56 0.21 -13.11
N SER A 230 -9.62 0.86 -13.60
CA SER A 230 -10.95 0.83 -12.97
C SER A 230 -11.53 -0.57 -12.99
N LEU A 231 -11.59 -1.22 -14.16
CA LEU A 231 -12.19 -2.55 -14.32
C LEU A 231 -11.54 -3.59 -13.38
N ARG A 232 -10.21 -3.56 -13.25
CA ARG A 232 -9.49 -4.49 -12.36
C ARG A 232 -9.69 -4.20 -10.88
N MET A 233 -9.95 -2.95 -10.49
CA MET A 233 -10.28 -2.60 -9.10
C MET A 233 -11.70 -3.07 -8.71
N HIS A 234 -12.62 -3.13 -9.68
CA HIS A 234 -13.99 -3.63 -9.49
C HIS A 234 -14.13 -5.14 -9.63
N ALA A 235 -13.19 -5.80 -10.31
CA ALA A 235 -13.24 -7.24 -10.52
C ALA A 235 -13.23 -8.03 -9.21
N THR A 236 -13.96 -9.13 -9.20
CA THR A 236 -14.05 -10.10 -8.07
C THR A 236 -13.53 -11.49 -8.45
N ASP A 237 -13.09 -11.64 -9.69
CA ASP A 237 -12.52 -12.85 -10.27
C ASP A 237 -11.00 -12.71 -10.46
N GLY A 238 -10.42 -13.57 -11.31
CA GLY A 238 -8.99 -13.56 -11.61
C GLY A 238 -8.47 -12.29 -12.31
N ALA A 239 -9.35 -11.39 -12.77
CA ALA A 239 -8.93 -10.11 -13.33
C ALA A 239 -8.57 -9.07 -12.26
N ARG A 240 -8.97 -9.31 -11.00
CA ARG A 240 -8.78 -8.40 -9.87
C ARG A 240 -7.34 -7.95 -9.70
N MET A 241 -7.17 -6.67 -9.38
CA MET A 241 -5.93 -6.13 -8.85
C MET A 241 -6.14 -5.42 -7.51
N PRO A 242 -5.19 -5.56 -6.57
CA PRO A 242 -4.08 -6.52 -6.58
C PRO A 242 -4.53 -7.98 -6.58
N ALA A 243 -3.75 -8.90 -7.15
CA ALA A 243 -4.13 -10.31 -7.25
C ALA A 243 -4.02 -11.09 -5.92
N LEU A 244 -3.45 -10.48 -4.88
CA LEU A 244 -3.22 -11.11 -3.57
C LEU A 244 -3.64 -10.16 -2.44
N GLY A 245 -4.28 -10.72 -1.41
CA GLY A 245 -4.57 -10.00 -0.17
C GLY A 245 -5.75 -9.02 -0.27
N THR A 246 -6.56 -9.13 -1.32
CA THR A 246 -7.83 -8.42 -1.48
C THR A 246 -8.92 -9.36 -1.96
N GLU A 247 -10.05 -9.34 -1.27
CA GLU A 247 -11.20 -10.23 -1.51
C GLU A 247 -12.48 -9.44 -1.82
N LEU A 248 -12.49 -8.14 -1.49
CA LEU A 248 -13.63 -7.24 -1.61
C LEU A 248 -13.22 -5.98 -2.35
N VAL A 249 -14.17 -5.40 -3.08
CA VAL A 249 -14.00 -4.07 -3.68
C VAL A 249 -13.87 -3.04 -2.56
N ASP A 250 -12.89 -2.14 -2.68
CA ASP A 250 -12.75 -0.98 -1.81
C ASP A 250 -13.52 0.20 -2.42
N PRO A 251 -14.72 0.53 -1.91
CA PRO A 251 -15.59 1.52 -2.54
C PRO A 251 -15.01 2.93 -2.50
N VAL A 252 -14.15 3.25 -1.52
CA VAL A 252 -13.48 4.56 -1.45
C VAL A 252 -12.46 4.67 -2.57
N GLY A 253 -11.66 3.61 -2.74
CA GLY A 253 -10.65 3.51 -3.80
C GLY A 253 -11.25 3.56 -5.20
N THR A 254 -12.25 2.73 -5.47
CA THR A 254 -12.90 2.72 -6.79
C THR A 254 -13.61 4.03 -7.08
N SER A 255 -14.34 4.60 -6.12
CA SER A 255 -15.06 5.86 -6.35
C SER A 255 -14.11 7.01 -6.68
N VAL A 256 -12.98 7.15 -5.99
CA VAL A 256 -12.04 8.25 -6.25
C VAL A 256 -11.33 8.08 -7.60
N VAL A 257 -10.96 6.85 -7.96
CA VAL A 257 -10.29 6.56 -9.24
C VAL A 257 -11.26 6.69 -10.40
N ASP A 258 -12.49 6.18 -10.29
CA ASP A 258 -13.51 6.31 -11.32
C ASP A 258 -13.89 7.78 -11.53
N GLY A 259 -14.07 8.54 -10.45
CA GLY A 259 -14.35 9.96 -10.50
C GLY A 259 -13.24 10.74 -11.21
N TRP A 260 -11.98 10.43 -10.89
CA TRP A 260 -10.84 11.03 -11.58
C TRP A 260 -10.85 10.71 -13.08
N ILE A 261 -10.98 9.43 -13.44
CA ILE A 261 -11.00 8.99 -14.85
C ILE A 261 -12.16 9.63 -15.62
N ALA A 262 -13.36 9.66 -15.04
CA ALA A 262 -14.54 10.27 -15.65
C ALA A 262 -14.39 11.78 -15.88
N GLY A 263 -13.61 12.47 -15.02
CA GLY A 263 -13.31 13.89 -15.15
C GLY A 263 -12.23 14.24 -16.18
N LEU A 264 -11.51 13.25 -16.73
CA LEU A 264 -10.48 13.49 -17.74
C LEU A 264 -11.10 13.73 -19.11
N THR A 265 -10.70 14.81 -19.80
CA THR A 265 -11.13 15.11 -21.18
C THR A 265 -10.08 14.77 -22.23
N ARG A 266 -8.81 14.74 -21.83
CA ARG A 266 -7.66 14.40 -22.66
C ARG A 266 -6.50 13.94 -21.78
N CYS A 267 -5.47 13.37 -22.40
CA CYS A 267 -4.21 13.15 -21.72
C CYS A 267 -3.46 14.46 -21.46
N PRO A 268 -2.60 14.50 -20.41
CA PRO A 268 -1.68 15.61 -20.16
C PRO A 268 -0.79 15.94 -21.36
#